data_AF-A0A1D3TSA7-F1
#
_entry.id   AF-A0A1D3TSA7-F1
#
_cell.length_a   1.000
_cell.length_b   1.000
_cell.length_c   1.000
_cell.angle_alpha   90.00
_cell.angle_beta   90.00
_cell.angle_gamma   90.00
#
_symmetry.space_group_name_H-M   'P 1'
#
loop_
_entity.id
_entity.type
_entity.pdbx_description
1 polymer ?
#
loop_
_entity_poly.entity_id
_entity_poly.type
_entity_poly.pdbx_seq_one_letter_code
_entity_poly.pdbx_strand_id
1 'polypeptide(L)'
;MKSRMKHKSDKTHAHREQNPYLVKGLLFNKDRRALIRMAMDVFDLILGSIIIIMTVAAFLKPGVYGGLFPVIFILGAFLNLMTGAKHFYMKNRFFGVFFMVIGFLLFAAAAVSFFMA
;
A
#
# COMPACT_ATOMS: atom_id res chain seq x y z
N MET A 1 -22.12 -18.99 37.33
CA MET A 1 -22.70 -17.99 36.39
C MET A 1 -21.86 -17.73 35.13
N LYS A 2 -20.52 -17.79 35.19
CA LYS A 2 -19.61 -17.61 34.03
C LYS A 2 -19.69 -18.69 32.94
N SER A 3 -20.09 -19.94 33.25
CA SER A 3 -20.14 -21.03 32.25
C SER A 3 -21.32 -20.92 31.27
N ARG A 4 -22.45 -20.31 31.69
CA ARG A 4 -23.59 -20.06 30.80
C ARG A 4 -23.34 -18.93 29.79
N MET A 5 -22.43 -18.00 30.09
CA MET A 5 -22.06 -16.91 29.17
C MET A 5 -21.18 -17.39 28.01
N LYS A 6 -20.23 -18.31 28.26
CA LYS A 6 -19.44 -18.94 27.17
C LYS A 6 -20.32 -19.71 26.20
N HIS A 7 -21.30 -20.45 26.71
CA HIS A 7 -22.20 -21.25 25.88
C HIS A 7 -23.11 -20.40 24.96
N LYS A 8 -23.45 -19.18 25.38
CA LYS A 8 -24.26 -18.24 24.58
C LYS A 8 -23.42 -17.49 23.53
N SER A 9 -22.16 -17.18 23.86
CA SER A 9 -21.21 -16.57 22.91
C SER A 9 -20.89 -17.53 21.75
N ASP A 10 -20.74 -18.82 22.05
CA ASP A 10 -20.36 -19.84 21.05
C ASP A 10 -21.51 -20.17 20.08
N LYS A 11 -22.73 -20.27 20.59
CA LYS A 11 -23.95 -20.47 19.78
C LYS A 11 -24.26 -19.29 18.83
N THR A 12 -23.76 -18.10 19.15
CA THR A 12 -23.95 -16.91 18.31
C THR A 12 -23.03 -16.93 17.07
N HIS A 13 -21.92 -17.68 17.10
CA HIS A 13 -21.05 -17.90 15.95
C HIS A 13 -21.55 -19.03 15.04
N ALA A 14 -22.11 -20.10 15.63
CA ALA A 14 -22.62 -21.25 14.88
C ALA A 14 -23.85 -20.94 14.01
N HIS A 15 -24.66 -19.93 14.36
CA HIS A 15 -25.83 -19.54 13.56
C HIS A 15 -25.56 -18.51 12.44
N ARG A 16 -24.35 -17.93 12.36
CA ARG A 16 -24.00 -16.96 11.30
C ARG A 16 -23.62 -17.61 9.97
N GLU A 17 -23.34 -18.90 9.93
CA GLU A 17 -22.99 -19.61 8.69
C GLU A 17 -24.20 -20.01 7.82
N GLN A 18 -25.42 -19.90 8.35
CA GLN A 18 -26.58 -20.52 7.70
C GLN A 18 -27.40 -19.58 6.80
N ASN A 19 -27.04 -18.31 6.70
CA ASN A 19 -27.74 -17.37 5.82
C ASN A 19 -26.98 -17.27 4.48
N PRO A 20 -27.41 -18.00 3.42
CA PRO A 20 -26.66 -18.11 2.17
C PRO A 20 -26.45 -16.76 1.48
N TYR A 21 -27.29 -15.77 1.76
CA TYR A 21 -27.14 -14.40 1.26
C TYR A 21 -26.00 -13.63 1.96
N LEU A 22 -25.77 -13.87 3.25
CA LEU A 22 -24.64 -13.28 3.99
C LEU A 22 -23.31 -13.89 3.55
N VAL A 23 -23.26 -15.22 3.35
CA VAL A 23 -22.03 -15.90 2.90
C VAL A 23 -21.66 -15.46 1.48
N LYS A 24 -22.62 -15.39 0.56
CA LYS A 24 -22.41 -14.84 -0.79
C LYS A 24 -21.96 -13.38 -0.76
N GLY A 25 -22.57 -12.53 0.07
CA GLY A 25 -22.15 -11.13 0.23
C GLY A 25 -20.74 -10.98 0.80
N LEU A 26 -20.35 -11.85 1.74
CA LEU A 26 -19.02 -11.86 2.33
C LEU A 26 -17.95 -12.37 1.34
N LEU A 27 -18.27 -13.43 0.59
CA LEU A 27 -17.43 -13.98 -0.49
C LEU A 27 -17.21 -12.94 -1.59
N PHE A 28 -18.28 -12.32 -2.09
CA PHE A 28 -18.20 -11.30 -3.13
C PHE A 28 -17.33 -10.10 -2.71
N ASN A 29 -17.42 -9.67 -1.44
CA ASN A 29 -16.57 -8.61 -0.91
C ASN A 29 -15.11 -9.07 -0.71
N LYS A 30 -14.90 -10.33 -0.30
CA LYS A 30 -13.56 -10.92 -0.19
C LYS A 30 -12.84 -10.97 -1.54
N ASP A 31 -13.55 -11.34 -2.61
CA ASP A 31 -13.00 -11.40 -3.97
C ASP A 31 -12.64 -10.00 -4.49
N ARG A 32 -13.51 -8.99 -4.28
CA ARG A 32 -13.17 -7.60 -4.62
C ARG A 32 -11.94 -7.10 -3.86
N ARG A 33 -11.84 -7.36 -2.55
CA ARG A 33 -10.66 -6.98 -1.77
C ARG A 33 -9.40 -7.70 -2.24
N ALA A 34 -9.50 -8.94 -2.72
CA ALA A 34 -8.36 -9.65 -3.30
C ALA A 34 -7.93 -9.02 -4.63
N LEU A 35 -8.87 -8.72 -5.52
CA LEU A 35 -8.62 -8.04 -6.79
C LEU A 35 -7.98 -6.66 -6.60
N ILE A 36 -8.51 -5.84 -5.68
CA ILE A 36 -7.94 -4.52 -5.38
C ILE A 36 -6.51 -4.64 -4.86
N ARG A 37 -6.25 -5.59 -3.95
CA ARG A 37 -4.89 -5.81 -3.42
C ARG A 37 -3.93 -6.22 -4.52
N MET A 38 -4.33 -7.15 -5.38
CA MET A 38 -3.54 -7.60 -6.53
C MET A 38 -3.27 -6.45 -7.51
N ALA A 39 -4.28 -5.62 -7.81
CA ALA A 39 -4.12 -4.47 -8.68
C ALA A 39 -3.12 -3.45 -8.10
N MET A 40 -3.18 -3.18 -6.80
CA MET A 40 -2.20 -2.33 -6.11
C MET A 40 -0.79 -2.93 -6.17
N ASP A 41 -0.64 -4.24 -5.97
CA ASP A 41 0.67 -4.91 -6.05
C ASP A 41 1.28 -4.81 -7.47
N VAL A 42 0.46 -5.01 -8.50
CA VAL A 42 0.91 -4.88 -9.90
C VAL A 42 1.28 -3.43 -10.23
N PHE A 43 0.49 -2.47 -9.75
CA PHE A 43 0.76 -1.05 -9.95
C PHE A 43 2.08 -0.63 -9.29
N ASP A 44 2.31 -1.05 -8.03
CA ASP A 44 3.56 -0.79 -7.30
C ASP A 44 4.77 -1.40 -8.02
N LEU A 45 4.63 -2.61 -8.57
CA LEU A 45 5.69 -3.28 -9.36
C LEU A 45 6.02 -2.50 -10.65
N ILE A 46 5.00 -2.06 -11.39
CA ILE A 46 5.18 -1.31 -12.63
C ILE A 46 5.83 0.04 -12.34
N LEU A 47 5.32 0.78 -11.35
CA LEU A 47 5.90 2.06 -10.95
C LEU A 47 7.35 1.90 -10.47
N GLY A 48 7.62 0.88 -9.65
CA GLY A 48 8.97 0.58 -9.17
C GLY A 48 9.93 0.33 -10.34
N SER A 49 9.48 -0.41 -11.34
CA SER A 49 10.28 -0.68 -12.55
C SER A 49 10.59 0.59 -13.34
N ILE A 50 9.60 1.48 -13.53
CA ILE A 50 9.80 2.77 -14.20
C ILE A 50 10.79 3.64 -13.43
N ILE A 51 10.67 3.70 -12.10
CA ILE A 51 11.58 4.42 -11.22
C ILE A 51 13.01 3.92 -11.40
N ILE A 52 13.23 2.60 -11.41
CA ILE A 52 14.56 2.01 -11.59
C ILE A 52 15.18 2.44 -12.93
N ILE A 53 14.41 2.37 -14.03
CA ILE A 53 14.91 2.76 -15.36
C ILE A 53 15.31 4.23 -15.40
N MET A 54 14.46 5.13 -14.88
CA MET A 54 14.78 6.55 -14.82
C MET A 54 15.98 6.83 -13.93
N THR A 55 16.09 6.12 -12.81
CA THR A 55 17.20 6.24 -11.87
C THR A 55 18.52 5.87 -12.54
N VAL A 56 18.55 4.74 -13.26
CA VAL A 56 19.73 4.33 -14.03
C VAL A 56 20.08 5.37 -15.09
N ALA A 57 19.10 5.91 -15.83
CA ALA A 57 19.35 6.95 -16.83
C ALA A 57 19.90 8.24 -16.22
N ALA A 58 19.33 8.69 -15.10
CA ALA A 58 19.76 9.87 -14.35
C ALA A 58 21.20 9.72 -13.85
N PHE A 59 21.57 8.55 -13.34
CA PHE A 59 22.93 8.28 -12.85
C PHE A 59 23.96 8.10 -13.97
N LEU A 60 23.59 7.55 -15.13
CA LEU A 60 24.53 7.36 -16.24
C LEU A 60 24.96 8.68 -16.89
N LYS A 61 24.05 9.65 -17.03
CA LYS A 61 24.35 10.96 -17.62
C LYS A 61 23.66 12.09 -16.84
N PRO A 62 24.16 12.45 -15.66
CA PRO A 62 23.53 13.45 -14.81
C PRO A 62 23.47 14.84 -15.46
N GLY A 63 24.42 15.19 -16.34
CA GLY A 63 24.38 16.48 -17.05
C GLY A 63 23.25 16.64 -18.08
N VAL A 64 22.61 15.54 -18.50
CA VAL A 64 21.49 15.55 -19.46
C VAL A 64 20.19 15.14 -18.77
N TYR A 65 20.26 14.17 -17.86
CA TYR A 65 19.09 13.57 -17.22
C TYR A 65 18.97 13.93 -15.73
N GLY A 66 19.75 14.87 -15.21
CA GLY A 66 19.70 15.31 -13.81
C GLY A 66 18.32 15.85 -13.40
N GLY A 67 17.60 16.46 -14.34
CA GLY A 67 16.20 16.87 -14.13
C GLY A 67 15.22 15.73 -13.84
N LEU A 68 15.63 14.46 -13.98
CA LEU A 68 14.81 13.30 -13.59
C LEU A 68 14.83 13.05 -12.07
N PHE A 69 15.82 13.53 -11.32
CA PHE A 69 15.91 13.26 -9.88
C PHE A 69 14.66 13.73 -9.10
N PRO A 70 14.15 14.96 -9.29
CA PRO A 70 12.91 15.39 -8.65
C PRO A 70 11.72 14.49 -9.01
N VAL A 71 11.61 14.08 -10.27
CA VAL A 71 10.52 13.24 -10.78
C VAL A 71 10.59 11.83 -10.17
N ILE A 72 11.79 11.23 -10.12
CA ILE A 72 12.06 9.94 -9.49
C ILE A 72 11.66 9.98 -8.02
N PHE A 73 12.05 11.03 -7.30
CA PHE A 73 11.74 11.16 -5.88
C PHE A 73 10.26 11.38 -5.61
N ILE A 74 9.54 12.17 -6.44
CA ILE A 74 8.07 12.29 -6.35
C ILE A 74 7.38 10.95 -6.57
N LEU A 75 7.80 10.19 -7.60
CA LEU A 75 7.22 8.89 -7.90
C LEU A 75 7.50 7.89 -6.78
N GLY A 76 8.71 7.87 -6.24
CA GLY A 76 9.04 7.05 -5.08
C GLY A 76 8.25 7.48 -3.84
N ALA A 77 8.05 8.77 -3.60
CA ALA A 77 7.21 9.27 -2.51
C ALA A 77 5.78 8.76 -2.64
N PHE A 78 5.21 8.85 -3.84
CA PHE A 78 3.86 8.37 -4.15
C PHE A 78 3.72 6.85 -3.92
N LEU A 79 4.68 6.07 -4.40
CA LEU A 79 4.71 4.61 -4.23
C LEU A 79 4.73 4.25 -2.73
N ASN A 80 5.61 4.90 -1.96
CA ASN A 80 5.69 4.69 -0.52
C ASN A 80 4.42 5.13 0.24
N LEU A 81 3.78 6.23 -0.17
CA LEU A 81 2.49 6.65 0.41
C LEU A 81 1.38 5.62 0.15
N MET A 82 1.31 5.07 -1.07
CA MET A 82 0.34 4.02 -1.44
C MET A 82 0.57 2.73 -0.66
N THR A 83 1.82 2.26 -0.56
CA THR A 83 2.18 1.08 0.22
C THR A 83 1.89 1.30 1.71
N GLY A 84 2.18 2.50 2.24
CA GLY A 84 1.86 2.88 3.62
C GLY A 84 0.35 2.84 3.89
N ALA A 85 -0.46 3.44 3.01
CA ALA A 85 -1.91 3.39 3.09
C ALA A 85 -2.44 1.95 3.07
N LYS A 86 -1.91 1.10 2.17
CA LYS A 86 -2.24 -0.33 2.11
C LYS A 86 -2.00 -1.05 3.44
N HIS A 87 -0.88 -0.78 4.10
CA HIS A 87 -0.55 -1.37 5.40
C HIS A 87 -1.47 -0.89 6.54
N PHE A 88 -1.93 0.36 6.49
CA PHE A 88 -2.96 0.86 7.43
C PHE A 88 -4.27 0.09 7.30
N TYR A 89 -4.71 -0.22 6.08
CA TYR A 89 -5.90 -1.04 5.84
C TYR A 89 -5.75 -2.49 6.35
N MET A 90 -4.52 -3.03 6.37
CA MET A 90 -4.24 -4.41 6.82
C MET A 90 -3.91 -4.56 8.30
N LYS A 91 -4.14 -3.53 9.13
CA LYS A 91 -3.82 -3.46 10.58
C LYS A 91 -2.32 -3.50 10.94
N ASN A 92 -1.41 -3.50 9.98
CA ASN A 92 0.03 -3.42 10.21
C ASN A 92 0.50 -1.96 10.29
N ARG A 93 0.09 -1.27 11.36
CA ARG A 93 0.32 0.18 11.54
C ARG A 93 1.80 0.56 11.53
N PHE A 94 2.68 -0.29 12.06
CA PHE A 94 4.12 -0.02 12.08
C PHE A 94 4.70 0.17 10.68
N PHE A 95 4.46 -0.80 9.79
CA PHE A 95 4.88 -0.71 8.39
C PHE A 95 4.17 0.45 7.67
N GLY A 96 2.90 0.71 7.98
CA GLY A 96 2.17 1.85 7.43
C GLY A 96 2.85 3.19 7.73
N VAL A 97 3.24 3.41 8.99
CA VAL A 97 3.96 4.63 9.41
C VAL A 97 5.35 4.70 8.80
N PHE A 98 6.08 3.59 8.77
CA PHE A 98 7.42 3.52 8.17
C PHE A 98 7.40 3.98 6.70
N PHE A 99 6.51 3.42 5.88
CA PHE A 99 6.38 3.80 4.48
C PHE A 99 5.89 5.25 4.30
N MET A 100 5.01 5.75 5.17
CA MET A 100 4.62 7.16 5.16
C MET A 100 5.81 8.09 5.42
N VAL A 101 6.65 7.78 6.41
CA VAL A 101 7.85 8.58 6.74
C VAL A 101 8.81 8.59 5.56
N ILE A 102 9.07 7.42 4.95
CA ILE A 102 9.89 7.33 3.73
C ILE A 102 9.29 8.19 2.62
N GLY A 103 7.97 8.11 2.40
CA GLY A 103 7.28 8.94 1.41
C GLY A 103 7.53 10.44 1.61
N PHE A 104 7.42 10.92 2.84
CA PHE A 104 7.72 12.31 3.18
C PHE A 104 9.19 12.69 2.99
N LEU A 105 10.12 11.80 3.33
CA LEU A 105 11.55 12.02 3.10
C LEU A 105 11.87 12.12 1.61
N LEU A 106 11.28 11.26 0.78
CA LEU A 106 11.43 11.35 -0.67
C LEU A 106 10.80 12.63 -1.23
N PHE A 107 9.66 13.07 -0.70
CA PHE A 107 9.07 14.34 -1.11
C PHE A 107 9.98 15.53 -0.79
N ALA A 108 10.60 15.54 0.40
CA ALA A 108 11.60 16.54 0.76
C ALA A 108 12.84 16.47 -0.14
N ALA A 109 13.33 15.25 -0.45
CA ALA A 109 14.43 15.04 -1.37
C ALA A 109 14.11 15.54 -2.79
N ALA A 110 12.87 15.39 -3.25
CA ALA A 110 12.42 15.93 -4.52
C ALA A 110 12.50 17.46 -4.56
N ALA A 111 12.06 18.14 -3.48
CA ALA A 111 12.15 19.58 -3.37
C ALA A 111 13.61 20.06 -3.42
N VAL A 112 14.50 19.43 -2.63
CA VAL A 112 15.93 19.76 -2.64
C VAL A 112 16.54 19.53 -4.02
N SER A 113 16.23 18.39 -4.64
CA SER A 113 16.75 18.04 -5.96
C SER A 113 16.26 18.99 -7.05
N PHE A 114 15.04 19.52 -6.92
CA PHE A 114 14.50 20.47 -7.87
C PHE A 114 15.25 21.81 -7.86
N PHE A 115 15.75 22.22 -6.69
CA PHE A 115 16.60 23.42 -6.59
C PHE A 115 18.05 23.19 -7.02
N MET A 116 18.50 21.94 -7.10
CA MET A 116 19.87 21.57 -7.48
C MET A 116 20.02 21.07 -8.93
N ALA A 117 18.91 20.72 -9.58
CA ALA A 117 18.86 20.23 -10.95
C ALA A 117 18.87 21.37 -11.99
#